data_AF-A0A842K6V9-F1
#
_entry.id   AF-A0A842K6V9-F1
#
_cell.length_a   1.000
_cell.length_b   1.000
_cell.length_c   1.000
_cell.angle_alpha   90.00
_cell.angle_beta   90.00
_cell.angle_gamma   90.00
#
_symmetry.space_group_name_H-M   'P 1'
#
loop_
_entity.id
_entity.type
_entity.pdbx_description
1 polymer ?
#
loop_
_entity_poly.entity_id
_entity_poly.type
_entity_poly.pdbx_seq_one_letter_code
_entity_poly.pdbx_strand_id
1 'polypeptide(L)' 'MSIDHHVHTDDERDAFQLHESGLTWTQIAHEIGCTEATAQAFAAAYQQRTDTAAAESQISLF' A
#
# COMPACT_ATOMS: atom_id res chain seq x y z
N MET A 1 6.45 26.78 -6.67
CA MET A 1 6.36 25.70 -5.66
C MET A 1 5.27 24.76 -6.13
N SER A 2 5.66 23.67 -6.76
CA SER A 2 4.73 22.67 -7.27
C SER A 2 4.42 21.71 -6.13
N ILE A 3 3.18 21.71 -5.68
CA ILE A 3 2.67 20.76 -4.69
C ILE A 3 2.40 19.48 -5.49
N ASP A 4 3.47 18.71 -5.69
CA ASP A 4 3.46 17.45 -6.41
C ASP A 4 2.62 16.46 -5.60
N HIS A 5 1.39 16.22 -6.05
CA HIS A 5 0.41 15.32 -5.45
C HIS A 5 0.77 13.83 -5.70
N HIS A 6 2.05 13.47 -5.70
CA HIS A 6 2.52 12.12 -6.05
C HIS A 6 2.75 11.20 -4.83
N VAL A 7 2.33 11.65 -3.65
CA VAL A 7 2.55 11.02 -2.34
C VAL A 7 1.71 9.76 -2.10
N HIS A 8 0.49 9.68 -2.64
CA HIS A 8 -0.42 8.58 -2.30
C HIS A 8 0.10 7.19 -2.68
N THR A 9 0.70 7.03 -3.86
CA THR A 9 1.22 5.72 -4.29
C THR A 9 2.45 5.26 -3.52
N ASP A 10 3.24 6.19 -2.98
CA ASP A 10 4.40 5.87 -2.15
C ASP A 10 3.93 5.50 -0.74
N ASP A 11 3.00 6.26 -0.17
CA ASP A 11 2.35 5.94 1.12
C ASP A 11 1.68 4.56 1.12
N GLU A 12 1.02 4.18 0.01
CA GLU A 12 0.37 2.88 -0.12
C GLU A 12 1.37 1.71 -0.10
N ARG A 13 2.48 1.88 -0.82
CA ARG A 13 3.54 0.87 -0.89
C ARG A 13 4.32 0.80 0.42
N ASP A 14 4.62 1.94 1.03
CA ASP A 14 5.29 2.03 2.32
C ASP A 14 4.41 1.42 3.42
N ALA A 15 3.11 1.70 3.44
CA ALA A 15 2.19 1.06 4.38
C ALA A 15 2.21 -0.47 4.27
N PHE A 16 2.19 -0.99 3.03
CA PHE A 16 2.25 -2.43 2.78
C PHE A 16 3.61 -3.03 3.18
N GLN A 17 4.74 -2.39 2.82
CA GLN A 17 6.08 -2.88 3.16
C GLN A 17 6.38 -2.85 4.66
N LEU A 18 5.90 -1.82 5.37
CA LEU A 18 6.06 -1.73 6.82
C LEU A 18 5.22 -2.82 7.52
N HIS A 19 4.03 -3.13 7.00
CA HIS A 19 3.22 -4.25 7.49
C HIS A 19 3.92 -5.59 7.31
N GLU A 20 4.48 -5.85 6.12
CA GLU A 20 5.28 -7.05 5.83
C GLU A 20 6.54 -7.16 6.71
N SER A 21 7.09 -6.01 7.13
CA SER A 21 8.20 -5.95 8.08
C SER A 21 7.80 -6.29 9.53
N GLY A 22 6.50 -6.49 9.78
CA GLY A 22 5.93 -6.86 11.08
C GLY A 22 5.48 -5.67 11.93
N LEU A 23 5.39 -4.46 11.37
CA LEU A 23 4.84 -3.30 12.07
C LEU A 23 3.31 -3.41 12.19
N THR A 24 2.80 -2.84 13.29
CA THR A 24 1.36 -2.71 13.50
C THR A 24 0.80 -1.53 12.70
N TRP A 25 -0.47 -1.62 12.29
CA TRP A 25 -1.15 -0.55 11.56
C TRP A 25 -1.10 0.81 12.29
N THR A 26 -1.09 0.80 13.63
CA THR A 26 -0.93 2.00 14.45
C THR A 26 0.42 2.70 14.23
N GLN A 27 1.50 1.93 14.16
CA GLN A 27 2.84 2.47 13.95
C GLN A 27 2.99 3.00 12.52
N ILE A 28 2.48 2.24 11.55
CA ILE A 28 2.48 2.61 10.13
C ILE A 28 1.70 3.90 9.90
N ALA A 29 0.51 4.00 10.48
CA ALA A 29 -0.32 5.20 10.41
C ALA A 29 0.38 6.41 11.04
N HIS A 30 1.06 6.22 12.17
CA HIS A 30 1.85 7.28 12.81
C HIS A 30 3.05 7.71 11.96
N GLU A 31 3.68 6.78 11.24
CA GLU A 31 4.85 7.04 10.40
C GLU A 31 4.48 7.78 9.10
N ILE A 32 3.33 7.45 8.53
CA ILE A 32 2.77 8.10 7.32
C ILE A 32 1.99 9.38 7.67
N GLY A 33 1.64 9.57 8.95
CA GLY A 33 0.81 10.70 9.39
C GLY A 33 -0.67 10.55 9.01
N CYS A 34 -1.14 9.31 8.86
CA CYS A 34 -2.53 8.99 8.51
C CYS A 34 -3.23 8.24 9.67
N THR A 35 -4.48 7.83 9.45
CA THR A 35 -5.21 7.01 10.44
C THR A 35 -4.99 5.53 10.17
N GLU A 36 -5.15 4.69 11.19
CA GLU A 36 -5.04 3.22 11.05
C GLU A 36 -5.97 2.66 9.98
N ALA A 37 -7.20 3.19 9.91
CA ALA A 37 -8.16 2.82 8.87
C ALA A 37 -7.67 3.20 7.47
N THR A 38 -6.99 4.34 7.33
CA THR A 38 -6.37 4.77 6.06
C THR A 38 -5.20 3.87 5.67
N ALA A 39 -4.31 3.56 6.61
CA ALA A 39 -3.17 2.67 6.37
C ALA A 39 -3.62 1.26 5.94
N GLN A 40 -4.68 0.74 6.58
CA GLN A 40 -5.26 -0.55 6.19
C GLN A 40 -5.91 -0.49 4.79
N ALA A 41 -6.64 0.58 4.47
CA ALA A 41 -7.24 0.76 3.16
C ALA A 41 -6.18 0.85 2.05
N PHE A 42 -5.07 1.54 2.32
CA PHE A 42 -3.93 1.66 1.41
C PHE A 42 -3.24 0.33 1.14
N ALA A 43 -2.92 -0.44 2.19
CA ALA A 43 -2.35 -1.77 2.00
C ALA A 43 -3.31 -2.72 1.26
N ALA A 44 -4.62 -2.64 1.52
CA ALA A 44 -5.62 -3.43 0.81
C ALA A 44 -5.72 -3.05 -0.67
N ALA A 45 -5.68 -1.76 -1.01
CA ALA A 45 -5.68 -1.29 -2.40
C ALA A 45 -4.41 -1.74 -3.14
N TYR A 46 -3.24 -1.66 -2.50
CA TYR A 46 -1.98 -2.15 -3.05
C TYR A 46 -2.00 -3.66 -3.30
N GLN A 47 -2.48 -4.43 -2.32
CA GLN A 47 -2.62 -5.87 -2.43
C GLN A 47 -3.61 -6.26 -3.53
N GLN A 48 -4.75 -5.56 -3.66
CA GLN A 48 -5.74 -5.83 -4.70
C GLN A 48 -5.17 -5.62 -6.11
N ARG A 49 -4.37 -4.57 -6.32
CA ARG A 49 -3.68 -4.31 -7.59
C ARG A 49 -2.61 -5.37 -7.89
N THR A 50 -1.87 -5.79 -6.86
CA THR A 50 -0.84 -6.83 -6.98
C THR A 50 -1.46 -8.19 -7.27
N ASP A 51 -2.55 -8.55 -6.59
CA ASP A 51 -3.31 -9.78 -6.82
C ASP A 51 -3.92 -9.80 -8.22
N THR A 52 -4.50 -8.69 -8.68
CA THR A 52 -5.02 -8.56 -10.04
C THR A 52 -3.89 -8.74 -11.07
N ALA A 53 -2.77 -8.04 -10.89
CA ALA A 53 -1.62 -8.16 -11.79
C ALA A 53 -0.98 -9.57 -11.76
N ALA A 54 -0.95 -10.22 -10.59
CA ALA A 54 -0.48 -11.59 -10.43
C ALA A 54 -1.43 -12.59 -11.07
N ALA A 55 -2.75 -12.42 -10.92
CA ALA A 55 -3.78 -13.24 -11.54
C ALA A 55 -3.74 -13.14 -13.07
N GLU A 56 -3.59 -11.94 -13.64
CA GLU A 56 -3.43 -11.74 -15.08
C GLU A 56 -2.12 -12.37 -15.61
N SER A 57 -1.03 -12.27 -14.84
CA SER A 57 0.24 -12.91 -15.17
C SER A 57 0.15 -14.44 -15.09
N GLN A 58 -0.66 -14.98 -14.18
CA GLN A 58 -0.84 -16.42 -14.01
C GLN A 58 -1.73 -17.04 -15.10
N ILE A 59 -2.70 -16.29 -15.64
CA ILE A 59 -3.53 -16.74 -16.77
C ILE A 59 -2.72 -16.80 -18.07
N SER A 60 -1.71 -15.94 -18.24
CA SER A 60 -0.86 -15.91 -19.44
C SER A 60 0.19 -17.03 -19.49
N LEU A 61 0.29 -17.85 -18.43
CA LEU A 61 1.24 -18.95 -18.30
C LEU A 61 0.66 -20.31 -18.75
N PHE A 62 -0.58 -20.34 -19.26
CA PHE A 62 -1.26 -21.53 -19.77
C PHE A 62 -1.57 -21.45 -21.27
#